data_AF-A0A2S6FFD4-F1
#
_entry.id   AF-A0A2S6FFD4-F1
#
_cell.length_a   1.000
_cell.length_b   1.000
_cell.length_c   1.000
_cell.angle_alpha   90.00
_cell.angle_beta   90.00
_cell.angle_gamma   90.00
#
_symmetry.space_group_name_H-M   'P 1'
#
loop_
_entity.id
_entity.type
_entity.pdbx_description
1 polymer ?
#
loop_
_entity_poly.entity_id
_entity_poly.type
_entity_poly.pdbx_seq_one_letter_code
_entity_poly.pdbx_strand_id
1 'polypeptide(L)'
;MSDSFFSYNKVLLLKRIRADFAVEVLLVSRLGELGINPFKTYLSTLVDLVGTDVSESRTLFDETLEWVEKETLPNYIQGINGVFNRQYSFEPEHRVEGLDLIAFESIVIEIVRWLTEAPSINLSKRSIKVSGIEAVHAALKYQLPEINIDNLYLTRFVAEAGGRKILQSQSLAEDVFARFQQNEIPYYHGEGVGIYTIAYSAQESDLHPQLTIKDISDLVIEIAPEFLS
;
A
#
# COMPACT_ATOMS: atom_id res chain seq x y z
N MET A 1 5.59 8.38 -25.94
CA MET A 1 6.33 8.22 -24.68
C MET A 1 5.25 8.08 -23.62
N SER A 2 5.11 6.92 -22.99
CA SER A 2 4.08 6.72 -21.97
C SER A 2 4.45 7.57 -20.75
N ASP A 3 3.53 8.43 -20.31
CA ASP A 3 3.64 9.11 -19.01
C ASP A 3 3.55 8.03 -17.94
N SER A 4 4.72 7.49 -17.58
CA SER A 4 4.84 6.52 -16.50
C SER A 4 4.44 7.22 -15.21
N PHE A 5 3.37 6.76 -14.61
CA PHE A 5 2.88 7.26 -13.33
C PHE A 5 3.87 7.04 -12.18
N PHE A 6 4.68 6.00 -12.29
CA PHE A 6 5.73 5.72 -11.33
C PHE A 6 7.08 6.23 -11.84
N SER A 7 7.81 6.89 -10.96
CA SER A 7 9.22 7.19 -11.20
C SER A 7 10.00 5.87 -11.28
N TYR A 8 10.78 5.72 -12.35
CA TYR A 8 11.67 4.56 -12.55
C TYR A 8 12.56 4.29 -11.33
N ASN A 9 13.07 5.34 -10.69
CA ASN A 9 13.91 5.22 -9.49
C ASN A 9 13.14 4.63 -8.30
N LYS A 10 11.86 5.01 -8.13
CA LYS A 10 11.00 4.44 -7.09
C LYS A 10 10.74 2.96 -7.33
N VAL A 11 10.46 2.57 -8.57
CA VAL A 11 10.26 1.15 -8.93
C VAL A 11 11.53 0.34 -8.67
N LEU A 12 12.71 0.85 -9.03
CA LEU A 12 13.98 0.19 -8.74
C LEU A 12 14.21 -0.02 -7.24
N LEU A 13 13.81 0.93 -6.41
CA LEU A 13 13.90 0.80 -4.96
C LEU A 13 12.93 -0.26 -4.43
N LEU A 14 11.67 -0.23 -4.88
CA LEU A 14 10.65 -1.22 -4.50
C LEU A 14 11.06 -2.66 -4.84
N LYS A 15 11.71 -2.87 -6.00
CA LYS A 15 12.27 -4.17 -6.41
C LYS A 15 13.27 -4.76 -5.41
N ARG A 16 13.93 -3.91 -4.63
CA ARG A 16 14.89 -4.32 -3.59
C ARG A 16 14.21 -4.67 -2.25
N ILE A 17 12.90 -4.47 -2.09
CA ILE A 17 12.21 -4.64 -0.80
C ILE A 17 11.53 -6.01 -0.67
N ARG A 18 10.23 -6.15 -0.93
CA ARG A 18 9.49 -7.41 -0.95
C ARG A 18 8.37 -7.29 -1.98
N ALA A 19 7.98 -8.40 -2.58
CA ALA A 19 6.98 -8.40 -3.64
C ALA A 19 5.61 -7.89 -3.16
N ASP A 20 5.16 -8.38 -2.01
CA ASP A 20 3.91 -7.95 -1.37
C ASP A 20 3.88 -6.45 -1.08
N PHE A 21 4.94 -5.92 -0.46
CA PHE A 21 5.03 -4.49 -0.17
C PHE A 21 5.13 -3.64 -1.44
N ALA A 22 5.88 -4.09 -2.45
CA ALA A 22 5.97 -3.38 -3.73
C ALA A 22 4.62 -3.32 -4.45
N VAL A 23 3.86 -4.43 -4.45
CA VAL A 23 2.51 -4.48 -5.00
C VAL A 23 1.56 -3.57 -4.23
N GLU A 24 1.61 -3.57 -2.90
CA GLU A 24 0.82 -2.66 -2.06
C GLU A 24 1.07 -1.20 -2.45
N VAL A 25 2.33 -0.76 -2.48
CA VAL A 25 2.67 0.63 -2.80
C VAL A 25 2.15 1.04 -4.18
N LEU A 26 2.36 0.22 -5.20
CA LEU A 26 1.96 0.54 -6.58
C LEU A 26 0.43 0.50 -6.71
N LEU A 27 -0.22 -0.51 -6.17
CA LEU A 27 -1.66 -0.70 -6.32
C LEU A 27 -2.45 0.36 -5.53
N VAL A 28 -2.06 0.64 -4.28
CA VAL A 28 -2.69 1.70 -3.48
C VAL A 28 -2.48 3.07 -4.12
N SER A 29 -1.31 3.35 -4.70
CA SER A 29 -1.08 4.62 -5.40
C SER A 29 -2.00 4.77 -6.62
N ARG A 30 -2.22 3.71 -7.41
CA ARG A 30 -3.11 3.74 -8.58
C ARG A 30 -4.58 3.82 -8.21
N LEU A 31 -5.02 2.95 -7.30
CA LEU A 31 -6.43 2.83 -6.95
C LEU A 31 -6.90 3.92 -5.98
N GLY A 32 -5.98 4.46 -5.18
CA GLY A 32 -6.27 5.56 -4.26
C GLY A 32 -6.75 6.83 -4.95
N GLU A 33 -6.27 7.12 -6.17
CA GLU A 33 -6.76 8.25 -6.98
C GLU A 33 -8.21 8.09 -7.40
N LEU A 34 -8.70 6.84 -7.45
CA LEU A 34 -10.08 6.48 -7.76
C LEU A 34 -10.92 6.33 -6.47
N GLY A 35 -10.34 6.55 -5.29
CA GLY A 35 -10.99 6.29 -4.01
C GLY A 35 -11.21 4.81 -3.70
N ILE A 36 -10.48 3.91 -4.38
CA ILE A 36 -10.66 2.45 -4.28
C ILE A 36 -9.61 1.86 -3.35
N ASN A 37 -10.07 1.08 -2.37
CA ASN A 37 -9.19 0.38 -1.44
C ASN A 37 -8.93 -1.06 -1.93
N PRO A 38 -7.70 -1.43 -2.34
CA PRO A 38 -7.40 -2.76 -2.87
C PRO A 38 -7.62 -3.92 -1.88
N PHE A 39 -7.60 -3.63 -0.58
CA PHE A 39 -7.79 -4.63 0.48
C PHE A 39 -9.26 -4.86 0.85
N LYS A 40 -10.17 -4.02 0.34
CA LYS A 40 -11.63 -4.09 0.58
C LYS A 40 -12.43 -4.10 -0.72
N THR A 41 -11.74 -4.32 -1.83
CA THR A 41 -12.32 -4.46 -3.15
C THR A 41 -11.90 -5.81 -3.70
N TYR A 42 -12.80 -6.48 -4.40
CA TYR A 42 -12.67 -7.88 -4.74
C TYR A 42 -12.80 -8.09 -6.24
N LEU A 43 -11.94 -8.93 -6.80
CA LEU A 43 -12.19 -9.57 -8.09
C LEU A 43 -13.01 -10.83 -7.81
N SER A 44 -14.25 -10.87 -8.28
CA SER A 44 -15.11 -12.05 -8.21
C SER A 44 -15.16 -12.75 -9.56
N THR A 45 -15.20 -14.08 -9.53
CA THR A 45 -15.30 -14.95 -10.70
C THR A 45 -16.54 -15.81 -10.58
N LEU A 46 -17.40 -15.83 -11.61
CA LEU A 46 -18.55 -16.72 -11.67
C LEU A 46 -18.15 -18.18 -11.92
N VAL A 47 -19.02 -19.11 -11.55
CA VAL A 47 -18.92 -20.53 -11.94
C VAL A 47 -19.13 -20.69 -13.45
N ASP A 48 -20.15 -20.00 -14.01
CA ASP A 48 -20.47 -19.98 -15.43
C ASP A 48 -21.20 -18.68 -15.82
N LEU A 49 -21.53 -18.54 -17.11
CA LEU A 49 -22.23 -17.36 -17.67
C LEU A 49 -23.74 -17.33 -17.42
N VAL A 50 -24.32 -18.41 -16.88
CA VAL A 50 -25.77 -18.60 -16.81
C VAL A 50 -26.30 -18.26 -15.40
N GLY A 51 -25.46 -18.37 -14.37
CA GLY A 51 -25.80 -18.04 -12.99
C GLY A 51 -25.11 -16.79 -12.43
N THR A 52 -25.41 -16.50 -11.16
CA THR A 52 -24.74 -15.49 -10.33
C THR A 52 -23.84 -16.12 -9.26
N ASP A 53 -23.67 -17.43 -9.30
CA ASP A 53 -22.87 -18.16 -8.32
C ASP A 53 -21.40 -17.83 -8.50
N VAL A 54 -20.79 -17.28 -7.44
CA VAL A 54 -19.38 -16.88 -7.41
C VAL A 54 -18.54 -18.07 -6.97
N SER A 55 -17.59 -18.48 -7.81
CA SER A 55 -16.64 -19.57 -7.53
C SER A 55 -15.47 -19.08 -6.67
N GLU A 56 -14.99 -17.87 -6.92
CA GLU A 56 -13.82 -17.28 -6.29
C GLU A 56 -14.02 -15.77 -6.09
N SER A 57 -13.51 -15.24 -4.98
CA SER A 57 -13.53 -13.81 -4.70
C SER A 57 -12.32 -13.43 -3.86
N ARG A 58 -11.39 -12.67 -4.45
CA ARG A 58 -10.11 -12.30 -3.85
C ARG A 58 -9.94 -10.79 -3.81
N THR A 59 -9.21 -10.29 -2.83
CA THR A 59 -8.91 -8.86 -2.81
C THR A 59 -8.11 -8.48 -4.05
N LEU A 60 -8.26 -7.25 -4.54
CA LEU A 60 -7.46 -6.77 -5.68
C LEU A 60 -5.96 -6.83 -5.37
N PHE A 61 -5.59 -6.67 -4.10
CA PHE A 61 -4.22 -6.87 -3.63
C PHE A 61 -3.76 -8.33 -3.82
N ASP A 62 -4.48 -9.30 -3.25
CA ASP A 62 -4.08 -10.71 -3.31
C ASP A 62 -4.04 -11.22 -4.75
N GLU A 63 -4.97 -10.76 -5.59
CA GLU A 63 -5.01 -11.08 -7.01
C GLU A 63 -3.77 -10.52 -7.74
N THR A 64 -3.47 -9.23 -7.54
CA THR A 64 -2.31 -8.58 -8.19
C THR A 64 -1.00 -9.22 -7.73
N LEU A 65 -0.86 -9.52 -6.45
CA LEU A 65 0.33 -10.15 -5.88
C LEU A 65 0.61 -11.50 -6.54
N GLU A 66 -0.41 -12.33 -6.75
CA GLU A 66 -0.21 -13.64 -7.36
C GLU A 66 0.25 -13.54 -8.83
N TRP A 67 -0.26 -12.57 -9.61
CA TRP A 67 0.24 -12.35 -10.98
C TRP A 67 1.72 -11.94 -11.00
N VAL A 68 2.14 -11.11 -10.03
CA VAL A 68 3.55 -10.73 -9.86
C VAL A 68 4.40 -11.94 -9.45
N GLU A 69 3.94 -12.75 -8.51
CA GLU A 69 4.66 -13.96 -8.06
C GLU A 69 4.76 -15.03 -9.14
N LYS A 70 3.76 -15.15 -10.02
CA LYS A 70 3.79 -16.04 -11.20
C LYS A 70 4.63 -15.48 -12.34
N GLU A 71 4.99 -14.20 -12.29
CA GLU A 71 5.65 -13.48 -13.38
C GLU A 71 4.90 -13.60 -14.73
N THR A 72 3.56 -13.58 -14.67
CA THR A 72 2.68 -13.70 -15.85
C THR A 72 1.65 -12.60 -15.89
N LEU A 73 1.13 -12.30 -17.08
CA LEU A 73 0.10 -11.29 -17.25
C LEU A 73 -1.28 -11.88 -16.98
N PRO A 74 -2.20 -11.11 -16.35
CA PRO A 74 -3.58 -11.52 -16.21
C PRO A 74 -4.25 -11.73 -17.57
N ASN A 75 -5.30 -12.55 -17.55
CA ASN A 75 -6.17 -12.79 -18.70
C ASN A 75 -7.59 -12.99 -18.18
N TYR A 76 -8.23 -11.88 -17.78
CA TYR A 76 -9.57 -11.93 -17.21
C TYR A 76 -10.62 -12.04 -18.31
N ILE A 77 -11.65 -12.86 -18.06
CA ILE A 77 -12.71 -13.09 -19.03
C ILE A 77 -13.88 -12.16 -18.74
N GLN A 78 -14.16 -11.28 -19.69
CA GLN A 78 -15.32 -10.40 -19.65
C GLN A 78 -16.61 -11.21 -19.53
N GLY A 79 -17.47 -10.83 -18.59
CA GLY A 79 -18.77 -11.48 -18.35
C GLY A 79 -18.76 -12.55 -17.26
N ILE A 80 -17.59 -13.09 -16.86
CA ILE A 80 -17.48 -13.97 -15.67
C ILE A 80 -16.61 -13.37 -14.57
N ASN A 81 -15.68 -12.48 -14.91
CA ASN A 81 -14.92 -11.70 -13.93
C ASN A 81 -15.58 -10.33 -13.73
N GLY A 82 -15.46 -9.78 -12.52
CA GLY A 82 -15.88 -8.42 -12.22
C GLY A 82 -15.29 -7.89 -10.92
N VAL A 83 -15.28 -6.57 -10.79
CA VAL A 83 -14.72 -5.86 -9.63
C VAL A 83 -15.84 -5.35 -8.73
N PHE A 84 -15.81 -5.72 -7.45
CA PHE A 84 -16.90 -5.50 -6.49
C PHE A 84 -16.39 -4.97 -5.15
N ASN A 85 -17.20 -4.15 -4.50
CA ASN A 85 -16.95 -3.65 -3.13
C ASN A 85 -17.41 -4.64 -2.04
N ARG A 86 -17.96 -5.79 -2.44
CA ARG A 86 -18.44 -6.85 -1.56
C ARG A 86 -17.89 -8.20 -2.01
N GLN A 87 -17.29 -8.91 -1.06
CA GLN A 87 -16.77 -10.25 -1.29
C GLN A 87 -17.88 -11.22 -1.68
N TYR A 88 -17.59 -12.14 -2.60
CA TYR A 88 -18.52 -13.15 -3.12
C TYR A 88 -19.82 -12.58 -3.70
N SER A 89 -19.76 -11.39 -4.30
CA SER A 89 -20.88 -10.79 -5.02
C SER A 89 -20.62 -10.72 -6.52
N PHE A 90 -21.69 -10.88 -7.30
CA PHE A 90 -21.75 -10.50 -8.71
C PHE A 90 -22.90 -9.53 -9.03
N GLU A 91 -23.59 -9.04 -8.00
CA GLU A 91 -24.73 -8.14 -8.12
C GLU A 91 -24.30 -6.76 -8.66
N PRO A 92 -25.08 -6.14 -9.57
CA PRO A 92 -24.76 -4.82 -10.12
C PRO A 92 -24.55 -3.72 -9.08
N GLU A 93 -25.32 -3.74 -7.99
CA GLU A 93 -25.25 -2.76 -6.90
C GLU A 93 -23.94 -2.78 -6.10
N HIS A 94 -23.22 -3.91 -6.13
CA HIS A 94 -21.91 -4.05 -5.49
C HIS A 94 -20.75 -3.77 -6.46
N ARG A 95 -21.02 -3.48 -7.74
CA ARG A 95 -19.95 -3.15 -8.70
C ARG A 95 -19.27 -1.85 -8.29
N VAL A 96 -17.95 -1.83 -8.42
CA VAL A 96 -17.18 -0.62 -8.13
C VAL A 96 -17.39 0.40 -9.25
N GLU A 97 -17.83 1.60 -8.88
CA GLU A 97 -17.85 2.73 -9.79
C GLU A 97 -16.42 3.26 -10.01
N GLY A 98 -16.09 3.65 -11.25
CA GLY A 98 -14.79 4.24 -11.58
C GLY A 98 -13.65 3.24 -11.86
N LEU A 99 -13.89 1.93 -11.71
CA LEU A 99 -12.93 0.89 -12.09
C LEU A 99 -13.64 -0.31 -12.72
N ASP A 100 -13.62 -0.36 -14.05
CA ASP A 100 -14.05 -1.56 -14.77
C ASP A 100 -12.95 -2.63 -14.82
N LEU A 101 -13.31 -3.83 -15.27
CA LEU A 101 -12.40 -4.97 -15.34
C LEU A 101 -11.21 -4.72 -16.27
N ILE A 102 -11.41 -3.99 -17.38
CA ILE A 102 -10.35 -3.71 -18.37
C ILE A 102 -9.33 -2.74 -17.79
N ALA A 103 -9.80 -1.72 -17.08
CA ALA A 103 -8.96 -0.76 -16.37
C ALA A 103 -8.17 -1.46 -15.26
N PHE A 104 -8.81 -2.33 -14.48
CA PHE A 104 -8.12 -3.13 -13.47
C PHE A 104 -7.06 -4.05 -14.10
N GLU A 105 -7.40 -4.79 -15.15
CA GLU A 105 -6.46 -5.64 -15.88
C GLU A 105 -5.25 -4.85 -16.39
N SER A 106 -5.47 -3.66 -16.93
CA SER A 106 -4.41 -2.77 -17.42
C SER A 106 -3.46 -2.35 -16.29
N ILE A 107 -4.00 -2.03 -15.11
CA ILE A 107 -3.20 -1.69 -13.91
C ILE A 107 -2.34 -2.89 -13.50
N VAL A 108 -2.93 -4.09 -13.43
CA VAL A 108 -2.20 -5.32 -13.05
C VAL A 108 -1.10 -5.62 -14.06
N ILE A 109 -1.37 -5.54 -15.37
CA ILE A 109 -0.36 -5.70 -16.43
C ILE A 109 0.81 -4.74 -16.23
N GLU A 110 0.51 -3.47 -15.95
CA GLU A 110 1.54 -2.45 -15.74
C GLU A 110 2.40 -2.76 -14.51
N ILE A 111 1.79 -3.12 -13.38
CA ILE A 111 2.49 -3.49 -12.15
C ILE A 111 3.37 -4.73 -12.38
N VAL A 112 2.84 -5.77 -13.02
CA VAL A 112 3.58 -6.99 -13.34
C VAL A 112 4.79 -6.65 -14.21
N ARG A 113 4.62 -5.86 -15.27
CA ARG A 113 5.74 -5.44 -16.12
C ARG A 113 6.77 -4.64 -15.34
N TRP A 114 6.34 -3.65 -14.57
CA TRP A 114 7.24 -2.83 -13.77
C TRP A 114 8.08 -3.66 -12.84
N LEU A 115 7.51 -4.67 -12.18
CA LEU A 115 8.21 -5.48 -11.19
C LEU A 115 9.02 -6.64 -11.81
N THR A 116 8.61 -7.21 -12.93
CA THR A 116 9.27 -8.39 -13.52
C THR A 116 10.27 -8.06 -14.63
N GLU A 117 10.17 -6.89 -15.27
CA GLU A 117 11.18 -6.43 -16.23
C GLU A 117 12.54 -6.19 -15.56
N ALA A 118 13.64 -6.47 -16.28
CA ALA A 118 14.99 -6.41 -15.73
C ALA A 118 15.39 -4.98 -15.26
N PRO A 119 15.99 -4.82 -14.06
CA PRO A 119 16.22 -5.87 -13.06
C PRO A 119 14.90 -6.32 -12.43
N SER A 120 14.64 -7.63 -12.35
CA SER A 120 13.37 -8.13 -11.80
C SER A 120 13.34 -8.01 -10.28
N ILE A 121 12.13 -7.97 -9.72
CA ILE A 121 11.91 -8.01 -8.28
C ILE A 121 12.41 -9.34 -7.73
N ASN A 122 12.99 -9.31 -6.53
CA ASN A 122 13.35 -10.53 -5.84
C ASN A 122 12.12 -11.12 -5.11
N LEU A 123 11.62 -12.25 -5.62
CA LEU A 123 10.49 -13.03 -5.10
C LEU A 123 10.84 -13.96 -3.93
N SER A 124 12.11 -14.02 -3.50
CA SER A 124 12.50 -14.81 -2.33
C SER A 124 11.80 -14.28 -1.08
N LYS A 125 11.33 -15.19 -0.22
CA LYS A 125 10.84 -14.85 1.12
C LYS A 125 11.97 -14.23 1.92
N ARG A 126 11.86 -12.93 2.19
CA ARG A 126 12.81 -12.15 2.97
C ARG A 126 12.17 -11.73 4.28
N SER A 127 12.83 -12.02 5.37
CA SER A 127 12.38 -11.62 6.69
C SER A 127 13.02 -10.29 7.10
N ILE A 128 12.28 -9.52 7.88
CA ILE A 128 12.77 -8.31 8.52
C ILE A 128 13.57 -8.71 9.76
N LYS A 129 14.83 -8.27 9.83
CA LYS A 129 15.72 -8.41 10.98
C LYS A 129 15.99 -7.03 11.56
N VAL A 130 15.27 -6.71 12.63
CA VAL A 130 15.47 -5.49 13.41
C VAL A 130 16.04 -5.85 14.77
N SER A 131 17.20 -5.28 15.12
CA SER A 131 17.92 -5.59 16.36
C SER A 131 17.41 -4.80 17.57
N GLY A 132 16.83 -3.62 17.35
CA GLY A 132 16.33 -2.72 18.37
C GLY A 132 15.73 -1.46 17.76
N ILE A 133 15.04 -0.66 18.58
CA ILE A 133 14.42 0.60 18.15
C ILE A 133 15.48 1.62 17.71
N GLU A 134 16.68 1.56 18.30
CA GLU A 134 17.81 2.44 17.99
C GLU A 134 18.28 2.27 16.54
N ALA A 135 18.19 1.06 15.98
CA ALA A 135 18.55 0.79 14.59
C ALA A 135 17.57 1.48 13.62
N VAL A 136 16.27 1.42 13.92
CA VAL A 136 15.23 2.11 13.15
C VAL A 136 15.40 3.61 13.27
N HIS A 137 15.60 4.11 14.49
CA HIS A 137 15.82 5.53 14.75
C HIS A 137 17.04 6.07 13.98
N ALA A 138 18.16 5.36 14.03
CA ALA A 138 19.37 5.74 13.30
C ALA A 138 19.16 5.78 11.78
N ALA A 139 18.46 4.79 11.21
CA ALA A 139 18.13 4.77 9.79
C ALA A 139 17.23 5.95 9.38
N LEU A 140 16.19 6.23 10.17
CA LEU A 140 15.33 7.39 9.95
C LEU A 140 16.12 8.71 10.06
N LYS A 141 17.00 8.84 11.07
CA LYS A 141 17.81 10.05 11.30
C LYS A 141 18.84 10.28 10.21
N TYR A 142 19.38 9.21 9.64
CA TYR A 142 20.30 9.29 8.51
C TYR A 142 19.63 9.89 7.27
N GLN A 143 18.39 9.49 6.97
CA GLN A 143 17.63 10.02 5.83
C GLN A 143 17.08 11.43 6.08
N LEU A 144 16.73 11.77 7.32
CA LEU A 144 16.21 13.08 7.71
C LEU A 144 17.08 13.77 8.78
N PRO A 145 18.31 14.20 8.45
CA PRO A 145 19.25 14.75 9.43
C PRO A 145 18.78 16.08 10.04
N GLU A 146 18.04 16.89 9.26
CA GLU A 146 17.58 18.22 9.65
C GLU A 146 16.29 18.18 10.50
N ILE A 147 15.58 17.05 10.51
CA ILE A 147 14.31 16.91 11.22
C ILE A 147 14.55 16.30 12.61
N ASN A 148 13.85 16.83 13.62
CA ASN A 148 13.85 16.24 14.94
C ASN A 148 12.84 15.08 15.01
N ILE A 149 13.34 13.86 14.76
CA ILE A 149 12.53 12.64 14.68
C ILE A 149 11.95 12.25 16.05
N ASP A 150 12.58 12.66 17.15
CA ASP A 150 12.10 12.37 18.51
C ASP A 150 10.74 13.00 18.80
N ASN A 151 10.39 14.06 18.07
CA ASN A 151 9.12 14.77 18.20
C ASN A 151 8.17 14.48 17.03
N LEU A 152 8.40 13.41 16.27
CA LEU A 152 7.58 13.08 15.11
C LEU A 152 6.58 11.98 15.46
N TYR A 153 5.29 12.32 15.46
CA TYR A 153 4.21 11.42 15.85
C TYR A 153 3.30 11.09 14.68
N LEU A 154 3.06 9.80 14.47
CA LEU A 154 2.00 9.28 13.63
C LEU A 154 0.70 9.24 14.46
N THR A 155 -0.25 10.11 14.12
CA THR A 155 -1.56 10.12 14.78
C THR A 155 -2.63 9.59 13.83
N ARG A 156 -3.31 8.52 14.25
CA ARG A 156 -4.43 7.92 13.53
C ARG A 156 -5.75 8.43 14.12
N PHE A 157 -6.70 8.77 13.26
CA PHE A 157 -7.98 9.31 13.66
C PHE A 157 -9.12 8.85 12.76
N VAL A 158 -10.34 8.99 13.25
CA VAL A 158 -11.58 8.77 12.51
C VAL A 158 -12.36 10.09 12.46
N ALA A 159 -12.94 10.40 11.30
CA ALA A 159 -13.85 11.51 11.16
C ALA A 159 -15.21 11.17 11.79
N GLU A 160 -15.67 11.98 12.73
CA GLU A 160 -16.99 11.90 13.35
C GLU A 160 -17.73 13.24 13.17
N ALA A 161 -19.05 13.27 13.38
CA ALA A 161 -19.93 14.42 13.14
C ALA A 161 -19.60 15.70 13.96
N GLY A 162 -18.54 15.70 14.76
CA GLY A 162 -18.04 16.84 15.54
C GLY A 162 -16.53 17.09 15.43
N GLY A 163 -15.84 16.42 14.49
CA GLY A 163 -14.40 16.59 14.28
C GLY A 163 -13.65 15.27 14.13
N ARG A 164 -12.34 15.29 14.39
CA ARG A 164 -11.48 14.09 14.35
C ARG A 164 -11.35 13.49 15.73
N LYS A 165 -11.66 12.21 15.86
CA LYS A 165 -11.40 11.44 17.08
C LYS A 165 -10.10 10.66 16.92
N ILE A 166 -9.15 10.93 17.81
CA ILE A 166 -7.85 10.25 17.82
C ILE A 166 -8.03 8.84 18.35
N LEU A 167 -7.53 7.86 17.59
CA LEU A 167 -7.51 6.45 17.97
C LEU A 167 -6.18 6.04 18.60
N GLN A 168 -5.09 6.56 18.04
CA GLN A 168 -3.73 6.21 18.43
C GLN A 168 -2.78 7.35 18.05
N SER A 169 -1.75 7.58 18.86
CA SER A 169 -0.61 8.40 18.49
C SER A 169 0.67 7.76 19.03
N GLN A 170 1.66 7.60 18.17
CA GLN A 170 2.92 6.93 18.47
C GLN A 170 4.07 7.62 17.75
N SER A 171 5.28 7.61 18.30
CA SER A 171 6.42 8.16 17.57
C SER A 171 6.68 7.35 16.30
N LEU A 172 7.21 7.99 15.26
CA LEU A 172 7.48 7.30 13.99
C LEU A 172 8.40 6.09 14.18
N ALA A 173 9.48 6.26 14.96
CA ALA A 173 10.45 5.19 15.20
C ALA A 173 9.81 3.99 15.92
N GLU A 174 8.95 4.22 16.91
CA GLU A 174 8.26 3.14 17.62
C GLU A 174 7.23 2.43 16.72
N ASP A 175 6.45 3.15 15.89
CA ASP A 175 5.47 2.53 14.99
C ASP A 175 6.15 1.65 13.94
N VAL A 176 7.21 2.17 13.28
CA VAL A 176 8.01 1.40 12.31
C VAL A 176 8.66 0.19 12.97
N PHE A 177 9.27 0.37 14.14
CA PHE A 177 9.90 -0.72 14.88
C PHE A 177 8.90 -1.82 15.24
N ALA A 178 7.72 -1.45 15.77
CA ALA A 178 6.69 -2.42 16.13
C ALA A 178 6.19 -3.23 14.92
N ARG A 179 6.08 -2.60 13.74
CA ARG A 179 5.72 -3.28 12.48
C ARG A 179 6.82 -4.21 12.00
N PHE A 180 8.07 -3.75 12.05
CA PHE A 180 9.22 -4.57 11.69
C PHE A 180 9.36 -5.81 12.58
N GLN A 181 9.05 -5.71 13.88
CA GLN A 181 8.99 -6.86 14.79
C GLN A 181 7.92 -7.89 14.38
N GLN A 182 6.86 -7.45 13.70
CA GLN A 182 5.79 -8.31 13.17
C GLN A 182 6.09 -8.80 11.75
N ASN A 183 7.30 -8.54 11.23
CA ASN A 183 7.69 -8.84 9.86
C ASN A 183 6.79 -8.12 8.82
N GLU A 184 6.30 -6.94 9.16
CA GLU A 184 5.49 -6.05 8.31
C GLU A 184 6.27 -4.78 7.98
N ILE A 185 6.19 -4.31 6.73
CA ILE A 185 6.73 -3.01 6.33
C ILE A 185 5.54 -2.06 6.22
N PRO A 186 5.45 -1.01 7.05
CA PRO A 186 4.28 -0.15 7.03
C PRO A 186 4.27 0.72 5.77
N TYR A 187 3.12 0.79 5.10
CA TYR A 187 2.83 1.80 4.09
C TYR A 187 1.70 2.70 4.58
N TYR A 188 1.99 3.98 4.81
CA TYR A 188 1.00 4.93 5.31
C TYR A 188 0.29 5.61 4.14
N HIS A 189 -1.03 5.51 4.11
CA HIS A 189 -1.86 6.09 3.05
C HIS A 189 -3.26 6.46 3.57
N GLY A 190 -3.96 7.30 2.82
CA GLY A 190 -5.31 7.76 3.13
C GLY A 190 -5.39 8.91 4.13
N GLU A 191 -6.60 9.38 4.40
CA GLU A 191 -6.87 10.60 5.18
C GLU A 191 -6.97 10.37 6.70
N GLY A 192 -6.99 9.11 7.16
CA GLY A 192 -7.17 8.75 8.57
C GLY A 192 -5.90 8.80 9.43
N VAL A 193 -4.82 9.37 8.90
CA VAL A 193 -3.51 9.46 9.56
C VAL A 193 -2.86 10.80 9.24
N GLY A 194 -2.18 11.38 10.21
CA GLY A 194 -1.42 12.61 10.05
C GLY A 194 -0.11 12.59 10.83
N ILE A 195 0.81 13.48 10.43
CA ILE A 195 2.13 13.64 11.03
C ILE A 195 2.13 14.88 11.88
N TYR A 196 2.37 14.72 13.18
CA TYR A 196 2.28 15.79 14.16
C TYR A 196 3.58 15.93 14.94
N THR A 197 3.83 17.14 15.41
CA THR A 197 4.96 17.47 16.30
C THR A 197 4.65 17.18 17.77
N ILE A 198 3.38 16.90 18.08
CA ILE A 198 2.87 16.62 19.42
C ILE A 198 2.03 15.34 19.38
N ALA A 199 2.29 14.44 20.33
CA ALA A 199 1.51 13.22 20.50
C ALA A 199 0.03 13.54 20.80
N TYR A 200 -0.87 12.71 20.29
CA TYR A 200 -2.31 12.82 20.49
C TYR A 200 -2.88 14.20 20.12
N SER A 201 -2.31 14.86 19.10
CA SER A 201 -2.90 16.05 18.50
C SER A 201 -3.55 15.76 17.16
N ALA A 202 -4.63 16.50 16.89
CA ALA A 202 -5.27 16.61 15.59
C ALA A 202 -5.43 18.09 15.16
N GLN A 203 -4.76 19.02 15.86
CA GLN A 203 -4.83 20.45 15.58
C GLN A 203 -3.94 20.80 14.37
N GLU A 204 -4.40 21.70 13.51
CA GLU A 204 -3.62 22.13 12.33
C GLU A 204 -2.30 22.81 12.72
N SER A 205 -2.25 23.49 13.86
CA SER A 205 -1.03 24.12 14.39
C SER A 205 0.08 23.13 14.74
N ASP A 206 -0.30 21.89 15.05
CA ASP A 206 0.64 20.87 15.52
C ASP A 206 1.05 19.92 14.39
N LEU A 207 0.43 20.05 13.21
CA LEU A 207 0.79 19.32 12.02
C LEU A 207 2.23 19.65 11.64
N HIS A 208 3.01 18.63 11.26
CA HIS A 208 4.40 18.86 10.88
C HIS A 208 4.47 19.78 9.66
N PRO A 209 5.24 20.88 9.69
CA PRO A 209 5.17 21.94 8.69
C PRO A 209 5.70 21.53 7.30
N GLN A 210 6.49 20.45 7.24
CA GLN A 210 7.21 20.04 6.03
C GLN A 210 6.99 18.59 5.64
N LEU A 211 6.44 17.76 6.53
CA LEU A 211 6.34 16.32 6.29
C LEU A 211 4.90 15.92 6.14
N THR A 212 4.61 15.26 5.04
CA THR A 212 3.33 14.63 4.75
C THR A 212 3.40 13.14 5.03
N ILE A 213 2.23 12.49 5.04
CA ILE A 213 2.14 11.02 5.12
C ILE A 213 2.87 10.34 3.96
N LYS A 214 2.83 10.95 2.77
CA LYS A 214 3.55 10.45 1.60
C LYS A 214 5.07 10.46 1.83
N ASP A 215 5.60 11.53 2.43
CA ASP A 215 7.02 11.64 2.72
C ASP A 215 7.47 10.59 3.73
N ILE A 216 6.63 10.27 4.72
CA ILE A 216 6.90 9.20 5.68
C ILE A 216 6.88 7.82 5.01
N SER A 217 5.94 7.57 4.10
CA SER A 217 5.91 6.32 3.34
C SER A 217 7.12 6.18 2.40
N ASP A 218 7.52 7.25 1.72
CA ASP A 218 8.71 7.26 0.89
C ASP A 218 9.97 7.03 1.74
N LEU A 219 10.05 7.61 2.94
CA LEU A 219 11.11 7.33 3.91
C LEU A 219 11.17 5.86 4.35
N VAL A 220 10.02 5.23 4.63
CA VAL A 220 10.00 3.79 4.98
C VAL A 220 10.47 2.94 3.80
N ILE A 221 10.07 3.28 2.58
CA ILE A 221 10.54 2.61 1.35
C ILE A 221 12.08 2.71 1.24
N GLU A 222 12.68 3.84 1.62
CA GLU A 222 14.13 4.05 1.58
C GLU A 222 14.89 3.22 2.62
N ILE A 223 14.39 3.13 3.86
CA ILE A 223 15.11 2.42 4.93
C ILE A 223 14.84 0.91 4.96
N ALA A 224 13.69 0.45 4.47
CA ALA A 224 13.28 -0.95 4.57
C ALA A 224 14.30 -1.97 4.01
N PRO A 225 15.00 -1.73 2.89
CA PRO A 225 16.04 -2.62 2.38
C PRO A 225 17.14 -2.96 3.39
N GLU A 226 17.48 -2.04 4.31
CA GLU A 226 18.55 -2.22 5.30
C GLU A 226 18.22 -3.29 6.34
N PHE A 227 16.92 -3.59 6.51
CA PHE A 227 16.43 -4.53 7.51
C PHE A 227 16.04 -5.89 6.93
N LEU A 228 16.17 -6.08 5.61
CA LEU A 228 15.79 -7.34 4.97
C LEU A 228 16.94 -8.34 4.93
N SER A 229 16.61 -9.61 5.14
CA SER A 229 17.56 -10.72 5.09
C SER A 229 17.07 -11.93 4.32
#